data_AF-A0A1M7PXE0-F1
#
_entry.id   AF-A0A1M7PXE0-F1
#
_cell.length_a   1.000
_cell.length_b   1.000
_cell.length_c   1.000
_cell.angle_alpha   90.00
_cell.angle_beta   90.00
_cell.angle_gamma   90.00
#
_symmetry.space_group_name_H-M   'P 1'
#
loop_
_entity.id
_entity.type
_entity.pdbx_description
1 polymer ?
#
loop_
_entity_poly.entity_id
_entity_poly.type
_entity_poly.pdbx_seq_one_letter_code
_entity_poly.pdbx_strand_id
1 'polypeptide(L)'
;MQVLNKIHINTIAEFHQLSNRPEPEHPLLSITKCEEASWMPDSGITSLIRNFYTIALKKNVNAKFWYGQKEIDFNKGVLHFMLPKQLISIDASIQESNHT
;
A
#
# COMPACT_ATOMS: atom_id res chain seq x y z
N MET A 1 -8.51 -0.36 -22.38
CA MET A 1 -7.26 -0.20 -21.60
C MET A 1 -7.56 0.72 -20.43
N GLN A 2 -7.63 0.21 -19.20
CA GLN A 2 -7.69 1.08 -18.02
C GLN A 2 -6.33 1.76 -17.86
N VAL A 3 -6.33 3.07 -17.66
CA VAL A 3 -5.11 3.84 -17.40
C VAL A 3 -4.64 3.50 -15.99
N LEU A 4 -3.49 2.84 -15.87
CA LEU A 4 -2.84 2.63 -14.57
C LEU A 4 -2.26 3.96 -14.08
N ASN A 5 -2.82 4.52 -13.00
CA ASN A 5 -2.18 5.63 -12.31
C ASN A 5 -0.94 5.10 -11.57
N LYS A 6 0.21 5.75 -11.73
CA LYS A 6 1.46 5.35 -11.07
C LYS A 6 1.94 6.47 -10.15
N ILE A 7 2.14 6.15 -8.88
CA ILE A 7 2.64 7.07 -7.87
C ILE A 7 4.05 6.63 -7.47
N HIS A 8 5.00 7.54 -7.63
CA HIS A 8 6.36 7.37 -7.15
C HIS A 8 6.49 8.04 -5.78
N ILE A 9 7.01 7.29 -4.81
CA ILE A 9 7.20 7.73 -3.43
C ILE A 9 8.68 7.58 -3.12
N ASN A 10 9.37 8.71 -2.99
CA ASN A 10 10.81 8.78 -2.85
C ASN A 10 11.26 8.68 -1.39
N THR A 11 10.45 9.20 -0.46
CA THR A 11 10.84 9.31 0.96
C THR A 11 9.78 8.75 1.90
N ILE A 12 10.18 8.49 3.15
CA ILE A 12 9.25 8.07 4.22
C ILE A 12 8.25 9.19 4.54
N ALA A 13 8.68 10.45 4.50
CA ALA A 13 7.80 11.61 4.71
C ALA A 13 6.71 11.70 3.63
N GLU A 14 7.07 11.52 2.34
CA GLU A 14 6.08 11.46 1.25
C GLU A 14 5.08 10.31 1.45
N PHE A 15 5.51 9.16 1.97
CA PHE A 15 4.61 8.04 2.28
C PHE A 15 3.63 8.39 3.41
N HIS A 16 4.09 9.10 4.43
CA HIS A 16 3.24 9.58 5.52
C HIS A 16 2.20 10.59 5.01
N GLN A 17 2.63 11.56 4.21
CA GLN A 17 1.74 12.55 3.58
C GLN A 17 0.69 11.89 2.70
N LEU A 18 1.10 10.96 1.83
CA LEU A 18 0.16 10.18 1.02
C LEU A 18 -0.87 9.46 1.89
N SER A 19 -0.44 8.90 3.02
CA SER A 19 -1.28 8.13 3.94
C SER A 19 -2.09 8.98 4.93
N ASN A 20 -2.11 10.32 4.77
CA ASN A 20 -2.69 11.30 5.70
C ASN A 20 -2.22 11.11 7.16
N ARG A 21 -0.92 10.92 7.35
CA ARG A 21 -0.30 10.74 8.66
C ARG A 21 0.53 11.95 9.07
N PRO A 22 0.77 12.14 10.38
CA PRO A 22 1.79 13.05 10.86
C PRO A 22 3.16 12.71 10.26
N GLU A 23 4.06 13.70 10.24
CA GLU A 23 5.45 13.50 9.84
C GLU A 23 6.09 12.36 10.65
N PRO A 24 6.97 11.55 10.03
CA PRO A 24 7.67 10.49 10.73
C PRO A 24 8.60 11.07 11.80
N GLU A 25 8.71 10.37 12.94
CA GLU A 25 9.62 10.76 14.02
C GLU A 25 11.10 10.75 13.59
N HIS A 26 11.44 9.94 12.57
CA HIS A 26 12.79 9.84 12.03
C HIS A 26 12.78 9.77 10.50
N PRO A 27 13.69 10.50 9.81
CA PRO A 27 13.67 10.58 8.33
C PRO A 27 14.02 9.26 7.62
N LEU A 28 14.74 8.35 8.29
CA LEU A 28 15.21 7.07 7.70
C LEU A 28 14.48 5.83 8.21
N LEU A 29 13.61 5.96 9.22
CA LEU A 29 12.90 4.82 9.81
C LEU A 29 11.53 5.27 10.31
N SER A 30 10.51 4.51 9.98
CA SER A 30 9.17 4.69 10.53
C SER A 30 8.53 3.34 10.79
N ILE A 31 7.88 3.22 11.94
CA ILE A 31 7.09 2.07 12.34
C ILE A 31 5.70 2.58 12.64
N THR A 32 4.70 2.01 11.99
CA THR A 32 3.31 2.45 12.09
C THR A 32 2.39 1.25 12.06
N LYS A 33 1.18 1.41 12.60
CA LYS A 33 0.16 0.36 12.44
C LYS A 33 -0.48 0.48 11.07
N CYS A 34 -0.74 -0.65 10.39
CA CYS A 34 -1.36 -0.61 9.07
C CYS A 34 -2.79 -0.03 9.09
N GLU A 35 -3.52 -0.22 10.20
CA GLU A 35 -4.88 0.29 10.43
C GLU A 35 -4.98 1.83 10.46
N GLU A 36 -3.88 2.53 10.74
CA GLU A 36 -3.82 3.99 10.78
C GLU A 36 -3.58 4.62 9.39
N ALA A 37 -3.49 3.82 8.32
CA ALA A 37 -3.34 4.35 6.96
C ALA A 37 -4.73 4.57 6.37
N SER A 38 -5.04 5.82 6.01
CA SER A 38 -6.37 6.17 5.47
C SER A 38 -6.39 6.38 3.96
N TRP A 39 -5.27 6.18 3.27
CA TRP A 39 -5.20 6.41 1.83
C TRP A 39 -5.56 5.17 1.03
N MET A 40 -6.47 5.35 0.09
CA MET A 40 -6.86 4.36 -0.89
C MET A 40 -7.11 5.08 -2.23
N PRO A 41 -6.84 4.45 -3.37
CA PRO A 41 -7.18 5.03 -4.67
C PRO A 41 -8.66 5.43 -4.74
N ASP A 42 -8.97 6.63 -5.23
CA ASP A 42 -10.36 7.10 -5.35
C ASP A 42 -11.17 6.28 -6.37
N SER A 43 -10.49 5.76 -7.41
CA SER A 43 -11.10 4.89 -8.41
C SER A 43 -10.04 4.07 -9.15
N GLY A 44 -10.42 2.86 -9.56
CA GLY A 44 -9.61 1.99 -10.40
C GLY A 44 -8.33 1.47 -9.73
N ILE A 45 -7.36 1.11 -10.57
CA ILE A 45 -6.09 0.50 -10.16
C ILE A 45 -5.01 1.57 -10.10
N THR A 46 -4.37 1.69 -8.94
CA THR A 46 -3.17 2.53 -8.76
C THR A 46 -1.97 1.68 -8.42
N SER A 47 -0.85 1.93 -9.09
CA SER A 47 0.44 1.33 -8.75
C SER A 47 1.29 2.28 -7.91
N LEU A 48 1.87 1.76 -6.85
CA LEU A 48 2.84 2.44 -6.01
C LEU A 48 4.24 1.91 -6.30
N ILE A 49 5.20 2.82 -6.45
CA ILE A 49 6.63 2.53 -6.53
C ILE A 49 7.31 3.30 -5.40
N ARG A 50 8.00 2.60 -4.51
CA ARG A 50 8.69 3.20 -3.35
C ARG A 50 10.20 3.12 -3.54
N ASN A 51 10.94 4.18 -3.25
CA ASN A 51 12.42 4.18 -3.35
C ASN A 51 13.11 3.83 -2.02
N PHE A 52 12.40 3.18 -1.11
CA PHE A 52 12.90 2.70 0.17
C PHE A 52 12.36 1.30 0.47
N TYR A 53 12.97 0.63 1.44
CA TYR A 53 12.55 -0.70 1.87
C TYR A 53 11.27 -0.64 2.69
N THR A 54 10.39 -1.61 2.53
CA THR A 54 9.22 -1.76 3.42
C THR A 54 9.06 -3.19 3.88
N ILE A 55 8.74 -3.35 5.16
CA ILE A 55 8.25 -4.59 5.74
C ILE A 55 6.85 -4.32 6.25
N ALA A 56 5.89 -5.15 5.85
CA ALA A 56 4.50 -4.99 6.27
C ALA A 56 3.91 -6.33 6.68
N LEU A 57 3.31 -6.36 7.86
CA LEU A 57 2.45 -7.46 8.29
C LEU A 57 1.00 -7.02 8.10
N LYS A 58 0.28 -7.66 7.19
CA LYS A 58 -1.10 -7.33 6.87
C LYS A 58 -1.98 -8.57 6.99
N LYS A 59 -3.20 -8.39 7.48
CA LYS A 59 -4.22 -9.44 7.59
C LYS A 59 -5.59 -8.82 7.34
N ASN A 60 -6.53 -9.59 6.79
CA ASN A 60 -7.92 -9.17 6.58
C ASN A 60 -8.04 -7.84 5.81
N VAL A 61 -7.25 -7.69 4.75
CA VAL A 61 -7.22 -6.47 3.95
C VAL A 61 -8.42 -6.46 3.00
N ASN A 62 -9.27 -5.44 3.11
CA ASN A 62 -10.45 -5.27 2.25
C ASN A 62 -10.14 -4.47 0.97
N ALA A 63 -9.14 -4.94 0.23
CA ALA A 63 -8.75 -4.41 -1.07
C ALA A 63 -7.85 -5.42 -1.76
N LYS A 64 -7.84 -5.42 -3.10
CA LYS A 64 -6.97 -6.31 -3.86
C LYS A 64 -5.61 -5.67 -4.09
N PHE A 65 -4.56 -6.45 -3.84
CA PHE A 65 -3.19 -6.06 -4.10
C PHE A 65 -2.55 -7.02 -5.09
N TRP A 66 -1.73 -6.48 -6.00
CA TRP A 66 -0.88 -7.28 -6.89
C TRP A 66 0.56 -6.91 -6.71
N TYR A 67 1.40 -7.93 -6.56
CA TYR A 67 2.84 -7.81 -6.72
C TYR A 67 3.22 -8.25 -8.13
N GLY A 68 3.59 -7.28 -8.98
CA GLY A 68 3.67 -7.50 -10.41
C GLY A 68 2.31 -7.95 -10.98
N GLN A 69 2.24 -9.18 -11.48
CA GLN A 69 1.02 -9.77 -12.04
C GLN A 69 0.29 -10.73 -11.08
N LYS A 70 0.83 -10.99 -9.88
CA LYS A 70 0.27 -11.95 -8.93
C LYS A 70 -0.55 -11.24 -7.86
N GLU A 71 -1.79 -11.65 -7.68
CA GLU A 71 -2.65 -11.20 -6.57
C GLU A 71 -2.11 -11.73 -5.23
N ILE A 72 -2.20 -10.92 -4.17
CA ILE A 72 -1.78 -11.28 -2.82
C ILE A 72 -3.00 -11.67 -2.00
N ASP A 73 -3.03 -12.91 -1.50
CA ASP A 73 -4.06 -13.39 -0.57
C ASP A 73 -3.70 -13.03 0.89
N PHE A 74 -4.51 -12.18 1.53
CA PHE A 74 -4.32 -11.74 2.91
C PHE A 74 -5.13 -12.54 3.97
N ASN A 75 -5.85 -13.59 3.59
CA ASN A 75 -6.78 -14.32 4.47
C ASN A 75 -6.12 -14.88 5.74
N LYS A 76 -4.91 -15.42 5.63
CA LYS A 76 -4.15 -15.99 6.76
C LYS A 76 -3.13 -15.02 7.37
N GLY A 77 -3.11 -13.77 6.88
CA GLY A 77 -2.06 -12.82 7.17
C GLY A 77 -0.80 -13.07 6.33
N VAL A 78 -0.16 -11.99 5.91
CA VAL A 78 1.03 -12.01 5.06
C VAL A 78 2.07 -11.07 5.65
N LEU A 79 3.29 -11.58 5.80
CA LEU A 79 4.48 -10.76 6.01
C LEU A 79 5.14 -10.50 4.67
N HIS A 80 5.18 -9.23 4.27
CA HIS A 80 5.60 -8.78 2.96
C HIS A 80 6.86 -7.93 3.06
N PHE A 81 7.90 -8.30 2.30
CA PHE A 81 9.17 -7.60 2.22
C PHE A 81 9.34 -7.00 0.82
N MET A 82 9.65 -5.71 0.74
CA MET A 82 9.84 -5.03 -0.53
C MET A 82 11.17 -4.29 -0.57
N LEU A 83 11.86 -4.48 -1.69
CA LEU A 83 13.00 -3.67 -2.09
C LEU A 83 12.54 -2.33 -2.68
N PRO A 84 13.40 -1.31 -2.68
CA PRO A 84 13.19 -0.10 -3.46
C PRO A 84 12.89 -0.41 -4.94
N LYS A 85 12.11 0.46 -5.58
CA LYS A 85 11.71 0.43 -6.99
C LYS A 85 10.82 -0.76 -7.40
N GLN A 86 10.35 -1.54 -6.44
CA GLN A 86 9.35 -2.57 -6.70
C GLN A 86 7.95 -1.96 -6.82
N LEU A 87 7.16 -2.53 -7.73
CA LEU A 87 5.79 -2.07 -8.05
C LEU A 87 4.77 -2.94 -7.33
N ILE A 88 3.84 -2.28 -6.63
CA ILE A 88 2.65 -2.91 -6.07
C ILE A 88 1.42 -2.18 -6.60
N SER A 89 0.44 -2.92 -7.10
CA SER A 89 -0.83 -2.35 -7.55
C SER A 89 -1.91 -2.58 -6.52
N ILE A 90 -2.80 -1.61 -6.37
CA ILE A 90 -3.92 -1.61 -5.45
C ILE A 90 -5.16 -1.29 -6.27
N ASP A 91 -6.20 -2.11 -6.14
CA ASP A 91 -7.50 -1.86 -6.73
C ASP A 91 -8.51 -1.57 -5.61
N ALA A 92 -9.02 -0.35 -5.62
CA ALA A 92 -10.00 0.13 -4.66
C ALA A 92 -11.45 -0.06 -5.15
N SER A 93 -11.66 -0.53 -6.38
CA SER A 93 -13.00 -0.79 -6.92
C SER A 93 -13.70 -1.98 -6.25
N ILE A 94 -12.95 -2.78 -5.50
CA ILE A 94 -13.43 -3.93 -4.76
C ILE A 94 -13.25 -3.64 -3.27
N GLN A 95 -14.19 -2.87 -2.70
CA GLN A 95 -14.51 -3.00 -1.28
C GLN A 95 -15.43 -4.21 -1.18
N GLU A 96 -14.92 -5.38 -0.78
CA GLU A 96 -15.82 -6.47 -0.41
C GLU A 96 -16.55 -6.05 0.87
N SER A 97 -17.84 -5.76 0.72
CA SER A 97 -18.76 -5.45 1.81
C SER A 97 -18.98 -6.70 2.66
N ASN A 98 -18.03 -7.06 3.51
CA ASN A 98 -18.25 -8.09 4.53
C ASN A 98 -18.75 -7.41 5.82
N HIS A 99 -19.96 -6.86 5.74
CA HIS A 99 -20.84 -6.66 6.88
C HIS A 99 -22.15 -7.41 6.61
N THR A 100 -22.23 -8.64 7.12
CA THR A 100 -23.46 -9.23 7.63
C THR A 100 -23.10 -10.03 8.86
#